data_AF-Q4DTX1-F1
#
_entry.id   AF-Q4DTX1-F1
#
_cell.length_a   1.000
_cell.length_b   1.000
_cell.length_c   1.000
_cell.angle_alpha   90.00
_cell.angle_beta   90.00
_cell.angle_gamma   90.00
#
_symmetry.space_group_name_H-M   'P 1'
#
loop_
_entity.id
_entity.type
_entity.pdbx_description
1 polymer ?
#
loop_
_entity_poly.entity_id
_entity_poly.type
_entity_poly.pdbx_seq_one_letter_code
_entity_poly.pdbx_strand_id
1 'polypeptide(L)'
;GSCVPLQRYVDETGDVQTPVAYVALYGSGKGASWRQWNEAYRSQLNAEGHAILRSLHDLSCKKLARLREQQSGFSAKRHAVPPPEAPLGRLVGLSSPAVGLMGVPFSGLAGGAAAETKTKPKRKNKRNVELRCKCGKVVATSPMESADTVTIMGRRQQSLCGSINCLTPMCVVCGEPMFALASGYDVDSSFTWCTVCLHGGHWSHLRDWFAKHRKCPAEDCLCTCYCPSLSP
;
A
#
# COMPACT_ATOMS: atom_id res chain seq x y z
N GLY A 1 -1.37 27.66 12.36
CA GLY A 1 -2.19 27.54 13.57
C GLY A 1 -3.02 26.26 13.56
N SER A 2 -2.42 25.10 13.85
CA SER A 2 -3.15 23.82 14.03
C SER A 2 -3.02 23.27 15.45
N CYS A 3 -2.35 24.00 16.36
CA CYS A 3 -1.92 23.44 17.62
C CYS A 3 -3.00 23.46 18.70
N VAL A 4 -3.80 24.52 18.80
CA VAL A 4 -4.74 24.68 19.93
C VAL A 4 -5.81 23.57 19.96
N PRO A 5 -6.47 23.22 18.83
CA PRO A 5 -7.41 22.11 18.84
C PRO A 5 -6.74 20.76 19.13
N LEU A 6 -5.54 20.53 18.60
CA LEU A 6 -4.78 19.30 18.84
C LEU A 6 -4.26 19.19 20.28
N GLN A 7 -3.89 20.32 20.90
CA GLN A 7 -3.49 20.35 22.31
C GLN A 7 -4.67 20.01 23.21
N ARG A 8 -5.84 20.62 22.96
CA ARG A 8 -7.07 20.29 23.68
C ARG A 8 -7.41 18.80 23.56
N TYR A 9 -7.21 18.22 22.37
CA TYR A 9 -7.36 16.77 22.16
C TYR A 9 -6.38 15.95 23.02
N VAL A 10 -5.11 16.33 23.08
CA VAL A 10 -4.12 15.65 23.94
C VAL A 10 -4.49 15.78 25.40
N ASP A 11 -4.94 16.95 25.84
CA ASP A 11 -5.33 17.20 27.23
C ASP A 11 -6.56 16.36 27.63
N GLU A 12 -7.50 16.16 26.71
CA GLU A 12 -8.72 15.36 26.93
C GLU A 12 -8.47 13.84 26.84
N THR A 13 -7.51 13.37 26.03
CA THR A 13 -7.36 11.94 25.72
C THR A 13 -6.07 11.31 26.22
N GLY A 14 -5.02 12.11 26.46
CA GLY A 14 -3.65 11.62 26.65
C GLY A 14 -3.01 11.03 25.39
N ASP A 15 -3.73 10.94 24.26
CA ASP A 15 -3.19 10.36 23.02
C ASP A 15 -2.28 11.37 22.29
N VAL A 16 -0.98 11.12 22.42
CA VAL A 16 0.06 11.89 21.74
C VAL A 16 0.42 11.32 20.36
N GLN A 17 0.04 10.09 20.02
CA GLN A 17 0.33 9.47 18.72
C GLN A 17 -0.40 10.20 17.60
N THR A 18 -1.71 10.42 17.75
CA THR A 18 -2.57 11.05 16.75
C THR A 18 -2.08 12.43 16.30
N PRO A 19 -1.86 13.41 17.20
CA PRO A 19 -1.40 14.73 16.80
C PRO A 19 0.02 14.72 16.23
N VAL A 20 0.89 13.80 16.66
CA VAL A 20 2.23 13.61 16.08
C VAL A 20 2.11 13.16 14.63
N ALA A 21 1.31 12.14 14.36
CA ALA A 21 1.06 11.64 13.01
C ALA A 21 0.41 12.71 12.13
N TYR A 22 -0.59 13.42 12.65
CA TYR A 22 -1.28 14.48 11.92
C TYR A 22 -0.34 15.61 11.50
N VAL A 23 0.47 16.13 12.43
CA VAL A 23 1.42 17.21 12.10
C VAL A 23 2.58 16.70 11.23
N ALA A 24 3.00 15.45 11.38
CA ALA A 24 3.99 14.83 10.49
C ALA A 24 3.48 14.69 9.05
N LEU A 25 2.16 14.53 8.84
CA LEU A 25 1.53 14.46 7.52
C LEU A 25 1.16 15.84 6.96
N TYR A 26 0.52 16.71 7.74
CA TYR A 26 -0.08 17.96 7.26
C TYR A 26 0.49 19.26 7.84
N GLY A 27 1.15 19.20 9.00
CA GLY A 27 1.67 20.38 9.70
C GLY A 27 3.16 20.68 9.48
N SER A 28 3.73 21.56 10.30
CA SER A 28 5.18 21.77 10.36
C SER A 28 5.78 20.97 11.51
N GLY A 29 6.67 20.01 11.21
CA GLY A 29 7.40 19.22 12.20
C GLY A 29 8.42 20.01 13.03
N LYS A 30 8.41 21.34 12.95
CA LYS A 30 9.30 22.24 13.70
C LYS A 30 8.59 22.93 14.89
N GLY A 31 7.28 22.75 15.04
CA GLY A 31 6.51 23.35 16.13
C GLY A 31 6.92 22.85 17.51
N ALA A 32 6.90 23.72 18.52
CA ALA A 32 7.23 23.36 19.91
C ALA A 32 6.34 22.23 20.43
N SER A 33 5.03 22.35 20.22
CA SER A 33 4.06 21.34 20.69
C SER A 33 4.22 20.00 19.99
N TRP A 34 4.51 19.99 18.68
CA TRP A 34 4.80 18.73 17.99
C TRP A 34 6.01 18.02 18.60
N ARG A 35 7.08 18.77 18.94
CA ARG A 35 8.25 18.18 19.59
C ARG A 35 7.91 17.59 20.96
N GLN A 36 7.06 18.27 21.73
CA GLN A 36 6.59 17.77 23.03
C GLN A 36 5.77 16.50 22.88
N TRP A 37 4.76 16.48 22.01
CA TRP A 37 3.95 15.29 21.76
C TRP A 37 4.78 14.14 21.19
N ASN A 38 5.71 14.44 20.28
CA ASN A 38 6.58 13.45 19.69
C ASN A 38 7.50 12.81 20.73
N GLU A 39 8.02 13.60 21.68
CA GLU A 39 8.82 13.07 22.77
C GLU A 39 7.99 12.28 23.79
N ALA A 40 6.77 12.73 24.10
CA ALA A 40 5.85 11.98 24.94
C ALA A 40 5.50 10.61 24.31
N TYR A 41 5.19 10.58 23.01
CA TYR A 41 4.88 9.33 22.31
C TYR A 41 6.08 8.38 22.31
N ARG A 42 7.28 8.92 22.05
CA ARG A 42 8.53 8.17 22.16
C ARG A 42 8.77 7.61 23.56
N SER A 43 8.48 8.38 24.60
CA SER A 43 8.60 7.94 25.99
C SER A 43 7.60 6.83 26.31
N GLN A 44 6.37 6.94 25.81
CA GLN A 44 5.36 5.88 25.95
C GLN A 44 5.83 4.58 25.28
N LEU A 45 6.27 4.65 24.02
CA LEU A 45 6.80 3.49 23.31
C LEU A 45 8.01 2.87 24.02
N ASN A 46 8.87 3.69 24.63
CA ASN A 46 10.01 3.20 25.41
C ASN A 46 9.55 2.50 26.70
N ALA A 47 8.60 3.10 27.43
CA ALA A 47 8.06 2.56 28.67
C ALA A 47 7.32 1.23 28.46
N GLU A 48 6.62 1.09 27.34
CA GLU A 48 5.88 -0.11 26.95
C GLU A 48 6.77 -1.17 26.26
N GLY A 49 8.08 -0.93 26.12
CA GLY A 49 9.02 -1.86 25.48
C GLY A 49 8.83 -2.00 23.96
N HIS A 50 8.17 -1.04 23.32
CA HIS A 50 7.88 -1.04 21.88
C HIS A 50 9.05 -0.52 21.02
N ALA A 51 10.25 -1.07 21.20
CA ALA A 51 11.47 -0.60 20.53
C ALA A 51 11.41 -0.62 18.99
N ILE A 52 10.76 -1.63 18.40
CA ILE A 52 10.59 -1.73 16.95
C ILE A 52 9.64 -0.64 16.46
N LEU A 53 8.48 -0.50 17.11
CA LEU A 53 7.51 0.54 16.75
C LEU A 53 8.10 1.94 16.93
N ARG A 54 8.89 2.15 17.98
CA ARG A 54 9.66 3.36 18.22
C ARG A 54 10.62 3.66 17.06
N SER A 55 11.33 2.65 16.57
CA SER A 55 12.23 2.78 15.43
C SER A 55 11.48 3.09 14.13
N LEU A 56 10.37 2.38 13.88
CA LEU A 56 9.51 2.62 12.72
C LEU A 56 8.92 4.03 12.73
N HIS A 57 8.52 4.52 13.90
CA HIS A 57 8.04 5.89 14.09
C HIS A 57 9.10 6.94 13.71
N ASP A 58 10.31 6.80 14.22
CA ASP A 58 11.41 7.72 13.92
C ASP A 58 11.81 7.69 12.43
N LEU A 59 11.85 6.50 11.82
CA LEU A 59 12.09 6.36 10.38
C LEU A 59 10.97 7.00 9.55
N SER A 60 9.72 6.83 9.96
CA SER A 60 8.56 7.43 9.28
C SER A 60 8.60 8.95 9.35
N CYS A 61 8.93 9.53 10.51
CA CYS A 61 9.11 10.97 10.68
C CYS A 61 10.20 11.52 9.74
N LYS A 62 11.36 10.84 9.65
CA LYS A 62 12.43 11.21 8.71
C LYS A 62 11.99 11.11 7.25
N LYS A 63 11.25 10.05 6.90
CA LYS A 63 10.73 9.85 5.53
C LYS A 63 9.77 10.96 5.13
N LEU A 64 8.82 11.32 6.00
CA LEU A 64 7.86 12.39 5.74
C LEU A 64 8.54 13.77 5.63
N ALA A 65 9.55 14.04 6.45
CA ALA A 65 10.33 15.27 6.34
C ALA A 65 11.03 15.39 4.97
N ARG A 66 11.69 14.32 4.50
CA ARG A 66 12.34 14.28 3.17
C ARG A 66 11.33 14.50 2.03
N LEU A 67 10.16 13.88 2.11
CA LEU A 67 9.11 14.06 1.10
C LEU A 67 8.65 15.52 1.00
N ARG A 68 8.58 16.24 2.12
CA ARG A 68 8.21 17.67 2.16
C ARG A 68 9.30 18.58 1.60
N GLU A 69 10.56 18.29 1.89
CA GLU A 69 11.70 19.02 1.31
C GLU A 69 11.72 18.86 -0.21
N GLN A 70 11.44 17.65 -0.71
CA GLN A 70 11.30 17.41 -2.14
C GLN A 70 10.13 18.22 -2.72
N GLN A 71 8.93 18.15 -2.13
CA GLN A 71 7.75 18.90 -2.61
C GLN A 71 7.99 20.42 -2.64
N SER A 72 8.61 20.98 -1.62
CA SER A 72 8.93 22.42 -1.59
C SER A 72 10.01 22.80 -2.60
N GLY A 73 11.05 21.97 -2.79
CA GLY A 73 12.08 22.18 -3.82
C GLY A 73 11.54 22.09 -5.25
N PHE A 74 10.57 21.22 -5.52
CA PHE A 74 9.87 21.17 -6.82
C PHE A 74 9.07 22.45 -7.09
N SER A 75 8.45 23.04 -6.05
CA SER A 75 7.73 24.30 -6.18
C SER A 75 8.68 25.47 -6.47
N ALA A 76 9.84 25.51 -5.81
CA ALA A 76 10.86 26.56 -6.03
C ALA A 76 11.45 26.54 -7.45
N LYS A 77 11.69 25.35 -8.03
CA LYS A 77 12.23 25.22 -9.39
C LYS A 77 11.26 25.65 -10.50
N ARG A 78 9.94 25.60 -10.28
CA ARG A 78 8.94 26.04 -11.27
C ARG A 78 8.93 27.55 -11.49
N HIS A 79 9.46 28.33 -10.56
CA HIS A 79 9.57 29.79 -10.69
C HIS A 79 10.91 30.28 -11.25
N ALA A 80 11.83 29.38 -11.63
CA ALA A 80 13.17 29.74 -12.09
C ALA A 80 13.35 29.65 -13.62
N VAL A 81 12.27 29.74 -14.41
CA VAL A 81 12.40 30.04 -15.85
C VAL A 81 12.22 31.56 -16.02
N PRO A 82 13.27 32.32 -16.35
CA PRO A 82 13.14 33.74 -16.66
C PRO A 82 12.32 33.92 -17.96
N PRO A 83 11.49 34.98 -18.07
CA PRO A 83 10.70 35.21 -19.27
C PRO A 83 11.62 35.55 -20.46
N PRO A 84 11.27 35.15 -21.70
CA PRO A 84 12.06 35.49 -22.88
C PRO A 84 12.01 37.00 -23.12
N GLU A 85 13.20 37.60 -23.29
CA GLU A 85 13.37 39.01 -23.61
C GLU A 85 12.78 39.31 -25.00
N ALA A 86 11.77 40.17 -25.05
CA ALA A 86 11.23 40.70 -26.29
C ALA A 86 12.12 41.86 -26.78
N PRO A 87 12.60 41.86 -28.05
CA PRO A 87 13.44 42.92 -28.56
C PRO A 87 12.60 44.16 -28.86
N LEU A 88 12.96 45.25 -28.19
CA LEU A 88 12.48 46.61 -28.46
C LEU A 88 13.06 47.13 -29.78
N GLY A 89 12.27 47.09 -30.86
CA GLY A 89 12.54 47.77 -32.13
C GLY A 89 11.20 48.16 -32.78
N ARG A 90 10.61 49.30 -32.42
CA ARG A 90 10.75 50.63 -33.05
C ARG A 90 10.31 50.70 -34.54
N LEU A 91 9.20 51.45 -34.71
CA LEU A 91 8.86 52.38 -35.81
C LEU A 91 8.13 51.90 -37.10
N VAL A 92 6.96 52.53 -37.27
CA VAL A 92 6.35 53.09 -38.50
C VAL A 92 5.60 52.15 -39.44
N GLY A 93 4.27 52.28 -39.39
CA GLY A 93 3.54 52.92 -40.48
C GLY A 93 2.82 52.04 -41.50
N LEU A 94 1.54 52.40 -41.67
CA LEU A 94 0.71 52.30 -42.88
C LEU A 94 -0.12 51.02 -43.11
N SER A 95 -1.43 51.25 -42.93
CA SER A 95 -2.54 50.90 -43.83
C SER A 95 -3.09 49.46 -43.90
N SER A 96 -4.38 49.35 -43.54
CA SER A 96 -5.44 48.51 -44.13
C SER A 96 -5.39 48.46 -45.68
N PRO A 97 -6.05 47.52 -46.42
CA PRO A 97 -7.32 46.86 -46.06
C PRO A 97 -7.54 45.40 -46.56
N ALA A 98 -8.75 44.90 -46.23
CA ALA A 98 -9.68 44.09 -47.05
C ALA A 98 -9.48 42.57 -47.27
N VAL A 99 -10.44 41.83 -46.68
CA VAL A 99 -11.30 40.72 -47.18
C VAL A 99 -10.74 39.71 -48.20
N GLY A 100 -10.75 38.44 -47.79
CA GLY A 100 -10.75 37.26 -48.66
C GLY A 100 -11.59 36.14 -48.07
N LEU A 101 -12.70 35.82 -48.75
CA LEU A 101 -13.63 34.72 -48.53
C LEU A 101 -13.23 33.52 -49.40
N MET A 102 -13.69 32.32 -49.02
CA MET A 102 -13.84 31.05 -49.78
C MET A 102 -12.77 29.95 -49.62
N GLY A 103 -13.26 28.73 -49.34
CA GLY A 103 -12.82 27.53 -50.08
C GLY A 103 -12.34 26.30 -49.28
N VAL A 104 -13.26 25.39 -48.96
CA VAL A 104 -13.04 23.91 -48.93
C VAL A 104 -12.86 23.40 -50.38
N PRO A 105 -12.18 22.26 -50.69
CA PRO A 105 -12.66 20.87 -50.41
C PRO A 105 -11.55 19.78 -50.24
N PHE A 106 -11.79 18.65 -49.57
CA PHE A 106 -12.19 17.30 -50.05
C PHE A 106 -11.10 16.36 -50.63
N SER A 107 -11.10 15.15 -50.05
CA SER A 107 -10.74 13.82 -50.60
C SER A 107 -9.30 13.30 -50.70
N GLY A 108 -9.17 12.04 -50.29
CA GLY A 108 -8.02 11.16 -50.48
C GLY A 108 -8.25 9.79 -49.84
N LEU A 109 -8.98 8.92 -50.57
CA LEU A 109 -9.35 7.55 -50.24
C LEU A 109 -8.26 6.55 -50.71
N ALA A 110 -8.32 5.35 -50.13
CA ALA A 110 -7.99 4.05 -50.73
C ALA A 110 -6.55 3.49 -50.69
N GLY A 111 -6.46 2.27 -50.13
CA GLY A 111 -6.00 1.10 -50.89
C GLY A 111 -4.72 0.42 -50.40
N GLY A 112 -4.83 -0.86 -49.99
CA GLY A 112 -3.66 -1.74 -49.87
C GLY A 112 -3.89 -2.97 -48.99
N ALA A 113 -4.54 -3.99 -49.53
CA ALA A 113 -4.67 -5.33 -48.97
C ALA A 113 -3.57 -6.28 -49.50
N ALA A 114 -3.28 -7.35 -48.73
CA ALA A 114 -2.65 -8.65 -49.06
C ALA A 114 -1.55 -9.01 -48.03
N ALA A 115 -1.29 -10.24 -47.59
CA ALA A 115 -1.92 -11.55 -47.66
C ALA A 115 -1.11 -12.48 -46.73
N GLU A 116 -1.73 -13.59 -46.32
CA GLU A 116 -1.34 -14.57 -45.30
C GLU A 116 -0.05 -15.38 -45.57
N THR A 117 0.62 -15.86 -44.51
CA THR A 117 1.28 -17.18 -44.50
C THR A 117 1.35 -17.78 -43.08
N LYS A 118 1.11 -19.10 -43.01
CA LYS A 118 0.84 -19.93 -41.84
C LYS A 118 2.11 -20.41 -41.12
N THR A 119 2.09 -20.45 -39.78
CA THR A 119 2.74 -21.54 -39.00
C THR A 119 2.04 -21.78 -37.65
N LYS A 120 1.74 -23.04 -37.35
CA LYS A 120 0.98 -23.53 -36.19
C LYS A 120 1.73 -23.34 -34.85
N PRO A 121 1.08 -22.87 -33.76
CA PRO A 121 1.68 -22.86 -32.43
C PRO A 121 1.58 -24.22 -31.72
N LYS A 122 2.74 -24.75 -31.29
CA LYS A 122 2.92 -25.95 -30.47
C LYS A 122 2.41 -25.69 -29.04
N ARG A 123 1.34 -26.37 -28.68
CA ARG A 123 0.55 -26.21 -27.44
C ARG A 123 1.39 -26.53 -26.19
N LYS A 124 2.02 -25.53 -25.57
CA LYS A 124 2.69 -25.68 -24.26
C LYS A 124 1.62 -25.66 -23.17
N ASN A 125 1.27 -26.82 -22.65
CA ASN A 125 0.32 -27.00 -21.57
C ASN A 125 0.94 -26.57 -20.23
N LYS A 126 1.13 -25.26 -20.02
CA LYS A 126 1.51 -24.73 -18.70
C LYS A 126 0.27 -24.81 -17.82
N ARG A 127 0.22 -25.79 -16.92
CA ARG A 127 -0.77 -25.81 -15.84
C ARG A 127 -0.49 -24.57 -14.98
N ASN A 128 -1.29 -23.53 -15.14
CA ASN A 128 -1.19 -22.35 -14.31
C ASN A 128 -1.75 -22.70 -12.93
N VAL A 129 -0.93 -22.58 -11.89
CA VAL A 129 -1.40 -22.77 -10.51
C VAL A 129 -2.17 -21.52 -10.14
N GLU A 130 -3.48 -21.67 -10.04
CA GLU A 130 -4.40 -20.58 -9.80
C GLU A 130 -4.75 -20.50 -8.31
N LEU A 131 -4.35 -19.41 -7.66
CA LEU A 131 -4.77 -19.14 -6.28
C LEU A 131 -6.23 -18.73 -6.26
N ARG A 132 -7.02 -19.34 -5.38
CA ARG A 132 -8.45 -19.05 -5.21
C ARG A 132 -8.75 -18.71 -3.76
N CYS A 133 -9.66 -17.77 -3.54
CA CYS A 133 -10.18 -17.48 -2.21
C CYS A 133 -11.05 -18.63 -1.69
N LYS A 134 -11.48 -18.56 -0.42
CA LYS A 134 -12.41 -19.56 0.16
C LYS A 134 -13.73 -19.67 -0.61
N CYS A 135 -14.17 -18.60 -1.28
CA CYS A 135 -15.37 -18.60 -2.14
C CYS A 135 -15.11 -19.13 -3.56
N GLY A 136 -13.92 -19.66 -3.84
CA GLY A 136 -13.54 -20.21 -5.14
C GLY A 136 -13.16 -19.19 -6.21
N LYS A 137 -13.21 -17.88 -5.93
CA LYS A 137 -12.81 -16.83 -6.88
C LYS A 137 -11.30 -16.70 -6.99
N VAL A 138 -10.84 -16.48 -8.20
CA VAL A 138 -9.42 -16.33 -8.55
C VAL A 138 -8.82 -15.09 -7.88
N VAL A 139 -7.64 -15.25 -7.30
CA VAL A 139 -6.81 -14.19 -6.75
C VAL A 139 -5.83 -13.76 -7.83
N ALA A 140 -5.91 -12.51 -8.28
CA ALA A 140 -4.92 -11.98 -9.22
C ALA A 140 -3.53 -11.93 -8.54
N THR A 141 -2.55 -12.64 -9.09
CA THR A 141 -1.16 -12.65 -8.59
C THR A 141 -0.23 -11.75 -9.40
N SER A 142 -0.65 -11.31 -10.59
CA SER A 142 0.12 -10.37 -11.42
C SER A 142 -0.04 -8.93 -10.91
N PRO A 143 1.04 -8.13 -10.82
CA PRO A 143 0.95 -6.70 -10.60
C PRO A 143 0.16 -6.07 -11.76
N MET A 144 -0.89 -5.31 -11.50
CA MET A 144 -1.55 -4.51 -12.53
C MET A 144 -0.55 -3.47 -13.05
N GLU A 145 -0.22 -3.54 -14.35
CA GLU A 145 0.40 -2.42 -15.05
C GLU A 145 -0.68 -1.36 -15.28
N SER A 146 -0.90 -0.52 -14.29
CA SER A 146 -1.56 0.76 -14.47
C SER A 146 -0.86 1.74 -13.56
N ALA A 147 -0.08 2.60 -14.21
CA ALA A 147 0.56 3.75 -13.65
C ALA A 147 -0.47 4.61 -12.92
N ASP A 148 -0.18 4.88 -11.65
CA ASP A 148 -0.46 6.10 -10.89
C ASP A 148 -0.84 5.77 -9.44
N THR A 149 0.04 6.17 -8.54
CA THR A 149 -0.17 6.28 -7.09
C THR A 149 -0.29 4.96 -6.31
N VAL A 150 0.87 4.43 -5.91
CA VAL A 150 0.98 3.38 -4.89
C VAL A 150 0.64 3.95 -3.52
N THR A 151 -0.60 3.80 -3.10
CA THR A 151 -1.04 3.96 -1.71
C THR A 151 -0.60 2.72 -0.93
N ILE A 152 0.32 2.87 0.04
CA ILE A 152 0.74 1.80 0.97
C ILE A 152 -0.32 1.62 2.08
N MET A 153 -1.54 1.26 1.70
CA MET A 153 -2.46 0.62 2.64
C MET A 153 -2.69 -0.78 2.11
N GLY A 154 -2.13 -1.76 2.84
CA GLY A 154 -2.36 -3.19 2.73
C GLY A 154 -2.60 -3.70 1.32
N ARG A 155 -1.60 -4.38 0.75
CA ARG A 155 -1.71 -5.19 -0.47
C ARG A 155 -2.81 -6.26 -0.29
N ARG A 156 -4.09 -5.86 -0.29
CA ARG A 156 -5.25 -6.73 -0.41
C ARG A 156 -5.10 -7.30 -1.81
N GLN A 157 -4.58 -8.52 -1.92
CA GLN A 157 -4.64 -9.26 -3.17
C GLN A 157 -6.12 -9.35 -3.52
N GLN A 158 -6.62 -8.47 -4.39
CA GLN A 158 -8.05 -8.35 -4.66
C GLN A 158 -8.47 -9.57 -5.47
N SER A 159 -8.86 -10.64 -4.77
CA SER A 159 -9.83 -11.55 -5.37
C SER A 159 -11.06 -10.73 -5.77
N LEU A 160 -11.73 -11.07 -6.87
CA LEU A 160 -13.03 -10.50 -7.27
C LEU A 160 -14.16 -10.81 -6.26
N CYS A 161 -13.81 -11.26 -5.05
CA CYS A 161 -14.68 -11.62 -3.96
C CYS A 161 -15.09 -10.37 -3.20
N GLY A 162 -16.38 -10.01 -3.26
CA GLY A 162 -16.94 -8.90 -2.48
C GLY A 162 -17.03 -9.15 -0.97
N SER A 163 -16.62 -10.33 -0.49
CA SER A 163 -16.51 -10.58 0.95
C SER A 163 -15.19 -10.01 1.48
N ILE A 164 -15.29 -9.08 2.43
CA ILE A 164 -14.13 -8.38 3.01
C ILE A 164 -13.14 -9.32 3.70
N ASN A 165 -13.62 -10.46 4.21
CA ASN A 165 -12.82 -11.47 4.93
C ASN A 165 -12.53 -12.71 4.08
N CYS A 166 -12.76 -12.64 2.76
CA CYS A 166 -12.70 -13.81 1.87
C CYS A 166 -11.30 -14.45 1.76
N LEU A 167 -10.26 -13.67 2.03
CA LEU A 167 -8.85 -14.10 2.05
C LEU A 167 -8.27 -14.11 3.45
N THR A 168 -9.07 -13.87 4.48
CA THR A 168 -8.61 -13.91 5.86
C THR A 168 -8.23 -15.34 6.20
N PRO A 169 -6.96 -15.64 6.54
CA PRO A 169 -6.58 -16.94 7.06
C PRO A 169 -7.36 -17.20 8.34
N MET A 170 -7.81 -18.44 8.55
CA MET A 170 -8.58 -18.82 9.72
C MET A 170 -7.77 -19.81 10.55
N CYS A 171 -7.94 -19.75 11.87
CA CYS A 171 -7.51 -20.82 12.74
C CYS A 171 -8.33 -22.07 12.43
N VAL A 172 -7.64 -23.10 11.96
CA VAL A 172 -8.22 -24.40 11.64
C VAL A 172 -8.86 -25.09 12.87
N VAL A 173 -8.44 -24.75 14.09
CA VAL A 173 -8.93 -25.38 15.31
C VAL A 173 -10.20 -24.71 15.83
N CYS A 174 -10.22 -23.38 15.96
CA CYS A 174 -11.38 -22.66 16.51
C CYS A 174 -12.24 -21.99 15.44
N GLY A 175 -11.82 -21.98 14.18
CA GLY A 175 -12.55 -21.35 13.08
C GLY A 175 -12.47 -19.82 13.05
N GLU A 176 -11.76 -19.17 13.97
CA GLU A 176 -11.67 -17.70 14.06
C GLU A 176 -10.62 -17.10 13.11
N PRO A 177 -10.78 -15.84 12.65
CA PRO A 177 -9.84 -15.19 11.73
C PRO A 177 -8.49 -14.89 12.37
N MET A 178 -7.42 -15.13 11.63
CA MET A 178 -6.03 -14.88 12.05
C MET A 178 -5.60 -13.41 11.97
N PHE A 179 -6.50 -12.50 11.64
CA PHE A 179 -6.23 -11.06 11.71
C PHE A 179 -7.06 -10.41 12.81
N ALA A 180 -7.37 -11.14 13.87
CA ALA A 180 -7.68 -10.45 15.12
C ALA A 180 -6.55 -9.45 15.33
N LEU A 181 -6.88 -8.16 15.34
CA LEU A 181 -6.00 -7.08 15.74
C LEU A 181 -5.81 -7.20 17.27
N ALA A 182 -5.49 -8.40 17.75
CA ALA A 182 -5.30 -8.75 19.13
C ALA A 182 -4.08 -7.96 19.56
N SER A 183 -4.37 -6.95 20.36
CA SER A 183 -3.56 -5.79 20.67
C SER A 183 -2.42 -6.10 21.64
N GLY A 184 -1.64 -7.15 21.38
CA GLY A 184 -0.53 -7.56 22.24
C GLY A 184 0.43 -8.53 21.55
N TYR A 185 1.69 -8.49 21.94
CA TYR A 185 2.71 -9.48 21.58
C TYR A 185 2.54 -10.78 22.37
N ASP A 186 1.31 -11.21 22.63
CA ASP A 186 1.07 -12.45 23.34
C ASP A 186 1.35 -13.63 22.41
N VAL A 187 2.34 -14.44 22.77
CA VAL A 187 2.78 -15.61 22.01
C VAL A 187 1.65 -16.62 21.87
N ASP A 188 0.79 -16.77 22.88
CA ASP A 188 -0.32 -17.72 22.84
C ASP A 188 -1.41 -17.33 21.83
N SER A 189 -1.57 -16.02 21.57
CA SER A 189 -2.45 -15.48 20.53
C SER A 189 -1.78 -15.35 19.15
N SER A 190 -0.46 -15.59 19.07
CA SER A 190 0.29 -15.45 17.82
C SER A 190 -0.18 -16.44 16.75
N PHE A 191 -0.04 -16.05 15.51
CA PHE A 191 -0.52 -16.79 14.37
C PHE A 191 0.60 -17.58 13.69
N THR A 192 0.37 -18.87 13.47
CA THR A 192 1.32 -19.77 12.79
C THR A 192 0.63 -20.61 11.72
N TRP A 193 1.38 -21.06 10.73
CA TRP A 193 0.84 -21.75 9.55
C TRP A 193 1.86 -22.75 9.00
N CYS A 194 1.36 -23.83 8.42
CA CYS A 194 2.17 -24.87 7.78
C CYS A 194 2.55 -24.43 6.36
N THR A 195 3.83 -24.46 6.01
CA THR A 195 4.30 -24.11 4.66
C THR A 195 3.96 -25.16 3.61
N VAL A 196 3.55 -26.36 4.03
CA VAL A 196 3.17 -27.46 3.13
C VAL A 196 1.68 -27.39 2.77
N CYS A 197 0.79 -27.39 3.78
CA CYS A 197 -0.66 -27.41 3.53
C CYS A 197 -1.33 -26.03 3.61
N LEU A 198 -0.59 -24.98 4.01
CA LEU A 198 -1.06 -23.60 4.17
C LEU A 198 -2.20 -23.41 5.19
N HIS A 199 -2.53 -24.44 5.98
CA HIS A 199 -3.40 -24.32 7.14
C HIS A 199 -2.63 -23.75 8.32
N GLY A 200 -3.30 -22.91 9.10
CA GLY A 200 -2.71 -22.27 10.26
C GLY A 200 -3.72 -22.02 11.37
N GLY A 201 -3.28 -21.33 12.41
CA GLY A 201 -4.10 -20.94 13.53
C GLY A 201 -3.33 -20.29 14.66
N HIS A 202 -4.05 -20.05 15.76
CA HIS A 202 -3.44 -19.60 16.99
C HIS A 202 -2.39 -20.60 17.45
N TRP A 203 -1.26 -20.07 17.91
CA TRP A 203 -0.15 -20.85 18.42
C TRP A 203 -0.58 -21.77 19.54
N SER A 204 -1.32 -21.26 20.53
CA SER A 204 -1.88 -22.04 21.65
C SER A 204 -2.70 -23.25 21.16
N HIS A 205 -3.68 -23.02 20.28
CA HIS A 205 -4.52 -24.10 19.75
C HIS A 205 -3.73 -25.15 18.96
N LEU A 206 -2.78 -24.72 18.13
CA LEU A 206 -1.97 -25.66 17.35
C LEU A 206 -1.00 -26.44 18.24
N ARG A 207 -0.40 -25.79 19.24
CA ARG A 207 0.43 -26.44 20.26
C ARG A 207 -0.33 -27.55 20.97
N ASP A 208 -1.52 -27.25 21.47
CA ASP A 208 -2.34 -28.19 22.24
C ASP A 208 -2.83 -29.35 21.36
N TRP A 209 -3.16 -29.08 20.09
CA TRP A 209 -3.51 -30.10 19.12
C TRP A 209 -2.33 -31.04 18.82
N PHE A 210 -1.16 -30.50 18.50
CA PHE A 210 0.01 -31.31 18.12
C PHE A 210 0.69 -32.02 19.30
N ALA A 211 0.33 -31.67 20.54
CA ALA A 211 0.69 -32.47 21.72
C ALA A 211 0.04 -33.87 21.69
N LYS A 212 -1.14 -34.01 21.07
CA LYS A 212 -1.92 -35.26 21.04
C LYS A 212 -2.02 -35.87 19.64
N HIS A 213 -1.90 -35.06 18.60
CA HIS A 213 -2.12 -35.47 17.21
C HIS A 213 -0.89 -35.21 16.33
N ARG A 214 -0.69 -36.05 15.32
CA ARG A 214 0.42 -35.91 14.35
C ARG A 214 -0.03 -35.45 12.97
N LYS A 215 -1.34 -35.26 12.77
CA LYS A 215 -1.96 -34.84 11.51
C LYS A 215 -2.58 -33.46 11.65
N CYS A 216 -2.68 -32.76 10.52
CA CYS A 216 -3.34 -31.47 10.43
C CYS A 216 -4.78 -31.55 10.99
N PRO A 217 -5.22 -30.58 11.78
CA PRO A 217 -6.61 -30.49 12.26
C PRO A 217 -7.63 -30.16 11.16
N ALA A 218 -7.20 -29.79 9.95
CA ALA A 218 -8.13 -29.57 8.85
C ALA A 218 -8.71 -30.90 8.38
N GLU A 219 -10.03 -30.95 8.21
CA GLU A 219 -10.75 -32.09 7.64
C GLU A 219 -10.11 -32.52 6.31
N ASP A 220 -9.97 -33.84 6.13
CA ASP A 220 -9.35 -34.48 4.96
C ASP A 220 -7.89 -34.09 4.66
N CYS A 221 -7.21 -33.36 5.56
CA CYS A 221 -5.81 -33.01 5.37
C CYS A 221 -4.87 -34.08 5.95
N LEU A 222 -4.18 -34.79 5.06
CA LEU A 222 -3.22 -35.84 5.45
C LEU A 222 -1.84 -35.31 5.86
N CYS A 223 -1.65 -33.98 5.89
CA CYS A 223 -0.35 -33.36 6.17
C CYS A 223 0.07 -33.58 7.63
N THR A 224 1.32 -34.00 7.84
CA THR A 224 1.97 -34.00 9.16
C THR A 224 2.56 -32.63 9.45
N CYS A 225 1.72 -31.66 9.83
CA CYS A 225 2.17 -30.27 10.06
C CYS A 225 3.04 -30.10 11.31
N TYR A 226 3.12 -31.11 12.18
CA TYR A 226 4.00 -31.05 13.34
C TYR A 226 5.46 -31.03 12.90
N CYS A 227 6.29 -30.21 13.54
CA CYS A 227 7.73 -30.27 13.37
C CYS A 227 8.31 -31.17 14.49
N PRO A 228 8.83 -32.38 14.19
CA PRO A 228 9.42 -33.25 15.21
C PRO A 228 10.68 -32.67 15.84
N SER A 229 11.39 -31.78 15.12
CA SER A 229 12.75 -31.36 15.45
C SER A 229 12.84 -30.08 16.28
N LEU A 230 11.74 -29.60 16.86
CA LEU A 230 11.79 -28.64 17.96
C LEU A 230 11.76 -29.44 19.25
N SER A 231 12.90 -30.00 19.65
CA SER A 231 13.14 -30.23 21.06
C SER A 231 12.97 -28.89 21.81
N PRO A 232 12.41 -28.87 23.03
CA PRO A 232 12.36 -27.66 23.84
C PRO A 232 13.73 -27.00 24.00
#